data_AF-A0A349GY91-F1
#
_entry.id   AF-A0A349GY91-F1
#
_cell.length_a   1.000
_cell.length_b   1.000
_cell.length_c   1.000
_cell.angle_alpha   90.00
_cell.angle_beta   90.00
_cell.angle_gamma   90.00
#
_symmetry.space_group_name_H-M   'P 1'
#
loop_
_entity.id
_entity.type
_entity.pdbx_description
1 polymer ?
#
loop_
_entity_poly.entity_id
_entity_poly.type
_entity_poly.pdbx_seq_one_letter_code
_entity_poly.pdbx_strand_id
1 'polypeptide(L)'
;MSSQKGYELLKKSPLFNLSLASKELFHSNFIQWYGHTFPERFGEIIRILINKGTESLVVKHIDREKENIDLLIHCELSGAKFTVVVENKVKSIPSNEQLNKYA
;
A
#
# COMPACT_ATOMS: atom_id res chain seq x y z
N MET A 1 -28.96 -13.11 -7.58
CA MET A 1 -27.99 -12.79 -8.67
C MET A 1 -27.81 -11.28 -8.91
N SER A 2 -28.84 -10.43 -8.76
CA SER A 2 -28.73 -8.96 -8.91
C SER A 2 -27.76 -8.30 -7.90
N SER A 3 -27.84 -8.68 -6.62
CA SER A 3 -27.08 -8.05 -5.53
C SER A 3 -25.56 -8.26 -5.64
N GLN A 4 -25.13 -9.42 -6.14
CA GLN A 4 -23.72 -9.76 -6.32
C GLN A 4 -23.03 -8.82 -7.32
N LYS A 5 -23.76 -8.42 -8.37
CA LYS A 5 -23.25 -7.58 -9.45
C LYS A 5 -23.03 -6.14 -8.98
N GLY A 6 -23.95 -5.62 -8.16
CA GLY A 6 -23.81 -4.29 -7.55
C GLY A 6 -22.63 -4.22 -6.58
N TYR A 7 -22.41 -5.28 -5.79
CA TYR A 7 -21.27 -5.36 -4.87
C TYR A 7 -19.91 -5.34 -5.58
N GLU A 8 -19.76 -6.09 -6.68
CA GLU A 8 -18.51 -6.09 -7.47
C GLU A 8 -18.25 -4.75 -8.19
N LEU A 9 -19.30 -4.00 -8.54
CA LEU A 9 -19.15 -2.63 -9.05
C LEU A 9 -18.69 -1.67 -7.95
N LEU A 10 -19.22 -1.81 -6.73
CA LEU A 10 -18.83 -0.99 -5.58
C LEU A 10 -17.37 -1.22 -5.19
N LYS A 11 -16.85 -2.45 -5.25
CA LYS A 11 -15.42 -2.74 -5.02
C LYS A 11 -14.47 -2.01 -5.96
N LYS A 12 -14.93 -1.57 -7.13
CA LYS A 12 -14.13 -0.75 -8.06
C LYS A 12 -14.17 0.74 -7.72
N SER A 13 -15.12 1.18 -6.88
CA SER A 13 -15.23 2.57 -6.47
C SER A 13 -14.18 2.89 -5.40
N PRO A 14 -13.31 3.89 -5.62
CA PRO A 14 -12.38 4.35 -4.59
C PRO A 14 -13.15 4.80 -3.34
N LEU A 15 -14.20 5.60 -3.52
CA LEU A 15 -15.01 6.15 -2.42
C LEU A 15 -15.67 5.05 -1.57
N PHE A 16 -16.11 3.97 -2.20
CA PHE A 16 -16.68 2.84 -1.46
C PHE A 16 -15.62 2.17 -0.60
N ASN A 17 -14.47 1.78 -1.17
CA ASN A 17 -13.39 1.14 -0.41
C ASN A 17 -12.86 2.03 0.72
N LEU A 18 -12.79 3.34 0.46
CA LEU A 18 -12.44 4.37 1.43
C LEU A 18 -13.46 4.47 2.59
N SER A 19 -14.76 4.32 2.30
CA SER A 19 -15.82 4.41 3.31
C SER A 19 -15.89 3.23 4.29
N LEU A 20 -15.23 2.10 3.96
CA LEU A 20 -15.23 0.90 4.80
C LEU A 20 -14.25 0.99 6.00
N ALA A 21 -13.44 2.05 6.05
CA ALA A 21 -12.39 2.24 7.06
C ALA A 21 -12.81 3.25 8.13
N SER A 22 -12.30 3.10 9.37
CA SER A 22 -12.32 4.19 10.34
C SER A 22 -11.46 5.38 9.85
N LYS A 23 -11.64 6.57 10.44
CA LYS A 23 -10.88 7.78 10.07
C LYS A 23 -9.36 7.59 10.05
N GLU A 24 -8.84 6.73 10.93
CA GLU A 24 -7.39 6.50 11.06
C GLU A 24 -6.88 5.50 10.01
N LEU A 25 -7.66 4.47 9.67
CA LEU A 25 -7.27 3.45 8.69
C LEU A 25 -7.58 3.82 7.24
N PHE A 26 -8.23 4.97 7.03
CA PHE A 26 -8.65 5.48 5.72
C PHE A 26 -7.50 5.50 4.69
N HIS A 27 -6.32 5.94 5.11
CA HIS A 27 -5.19 6.14 4.20
C HIS A 27 -4.48 4.83 3.83
N SER A 28 -4.22 3.96 4.81
CA SER A 28 -3.57 2.68 4.57
C SER A 28 -4.46 1.76 3.73
N ASN A 29 -5.78 1.81 3.93
CA ASN A 29 -6.75 1.09 3.09
C ASN A 29 -6.76 1.61 1.65
N PHE A 30 -6.70 2.94 1.47
CA PHE A 30 -6.61 3.53 0.14
C PHE A 30 -5.38 3.03 -0.62
N ILE A 31 -4.21 3.08 0.02
CA ILE A 31 -2.95 2.73 -0.61
C ILE A 31 -2.92 1.23 -0.95
N GLN A 32 -3.38 0.36 -0.05
CA GLN A 32 -3.50 -1.07 -0.32
C GLN A 32 -4.47 -1.34 -1.48
N TRP A 33 -5.65 -0.70 -1.49
CA TRP A 33 -6.62 -0.86 -2.57
C TRP A 33 -6.05 -0.38 -3.91
N TYR A 34 -5.35 0.76 -3.93
CA TYR A 34 -4.72 1.29 -5.13
C TYR A 34 -3.65 0.34 -5.67
N GLY A 35 -2.81 -0.20 -4.79
CA GLY A 35 -1.77 -1.16 -5.17
C GLY A 35 -2.33 -2.46 -5.76
N HIS A 36 -3.45 -2.97 -5.23
CA HIS A 36 -4.12 -4.13 -5.83
C HIS A 36 -4.83 -3.79 -7.15
N THR A 37 -5.40 -2.60 -7.28
CA THR A 37 -6.20 -2.20 -8.45
C THR A 37 -5.31 -1.81 -9.64
N PHE A 38 -4.15 -1.19 -9.36
CA PHE A 38 -3.23 -0.67 -10.38
C PHE A 38 -1.78 -1.10 -10.09
N PRO A 39 -1.46 -2.41 -10.10
CA PRO A 39 -0.18 -2.93 -9.61
C PRO A 39 1.03 -2.40 -10.37
N GLU A 40 0.94 -2.20 -11.69
CA GLU A 40 2.05 -1.66 -12.50
C GLU A 40 2.37 -0.20 -12.12
N ARG A 41 1.33 0.65 -12.07
CA ARG A 41 1.48 2.06 -11.66
C ARG A 41 1.95 2.19 -10.22
N PHE A 42 1.44 1.34 -9.35
CA PHE A 42 1.88 1.32 -7.96
C PHE A 42 3.35 0.90 -7.85
N GLY A 43 3.79 -0.10 -8.62
CA GLY A 43 5.20 -0.49 -8.71
C GLY A 43 6.11 0.66 -9.18
N GLU A 44 5.67 1.44 -10.18
CA GLU A 44 6.37 2.66 -10.62
C GLU A 44 6.52 3.69 -9.50
N ILE A 45 5.45 3.93 -8.73
CA ILE A 45 5.46 4.86 -7.59
C ILE A 45 6.44 4.39 -6.52
N ILE A 46 6.35 3.12 -6.11
CA ILE A 46 7.24 2.57 -5.09
C ILE A 46 8.69 2.66 -5.53
N ARG A 47 9.00 2.31 -6.78
CA ARG A 47 10.35 2.43 -7.37
C ARG A 47 10.91 3.84 -7.26
N ILE A 48 10.10 4.85 -7.58
CA ILE A 48 10.48 6.26 -7.48
C ILE A 48 10.76 6.64 -6.02
N LEU A 49 9.90 6.23 -5.08
CA LEU A 49 10.04 6.55 -3.66
C LEU A 49 11.31 5.95 -3.03
N ILE A 50 11.69 4.73 -3.43
CA ILE A 50 12.91 4.08 -2.93
C ILE A 50 14.16 4.44 -3.75
N ASN A 51 14.05 5.38 -4.70
CA ASN A 51 15.10 5.85 -5.59
C ASN A 51 15.88 4.71 -6.29
N LYS A 52 15.16 3.68 -6.76
CA LYS A 52 15.74 2.63 -7.61
C LYS A 52 15.61 3.05 -9.07
N GLY A 53 16.63 2.70 -9.88
CA GLY A 53 16.78 3.10 -11.29
C GLY A 53 15.63 2.66 -12.20
N THR A 54 15.84 2.54 -13.51
CA THR A 54 14.77 2.30 -14.49
C THR A 54 14.22 0.87 -14.55
N GLU A 55 14.71 -0.03 -13.69
CA GLU A 55 14.27 -1.42 -13.65
C GLU A 55 12.81 -1.55 -13.19
N SER A 56 12.08 -2.49 -13.79
CA SER A 56 10.66 -2.72 -13.44
C SER A 56 10.56 -3.37 -12.06
N LEU A 57 9.89 -2.68 -11.14
CA LEU A 57 9.59 -3.17 -9.80
C LEU A 57 8.22 -3.84 -9.79
N VAL A 58 8.16 -5.08 -9.32
CA VAL A 58 6.92 -5.85 -9.20
C VAL A 58 6.47 -5.89 -7.75
N VAL A 59 5.28 -5.37 -7.46
CA VAL A 59 4.63 -5.52 -6.14
C VAL A 59 3.92 -6.87 -6.10
N LYS A 60 4.30 -7.73 -5.16
CA LYS A 60 3.76 -9.08 -5.01
C LYS A 60 2.60 -9.14 -4.02
N HIS A 61 2.71 -8.41 -2.91
CA HIS A 61 1.76 -8.44 -1.82
C HIS A 61 1.86 -7.18 -0.98
N ILE A 62 0.74 -6.77 -0.36
CA ILE A 62 0.66 -5.61 0.53
C ILE A 62 -0.07 -6.01 1.81
N ASP A 63 0.68 -6.15 2.90
CA ASP A 63 0.13 -6.33 4.25
C ASP A 63 -0.20 -4.99 4.89
N ARG A 64 -1.22 -4.97 5.76
CA ARG A 64 -1.60 -3.81 6.59
C ARG A 64 -1.51 -4.16 8.06
N GLU A 65 -1.20 -3.17 8.88
CA GLU A 65 -1.31 -3.22 10.36
C GLU A 65 -0.51 -4.36 11.01
N LYS A 66 0.50 -4.88 10.32
CA LYS A 66 1.36 -5.94 10.84
C LYS A 66 2.41 -5.32 11.74
N GLU A 67 2.49 -5.75 12.99
CA GLU A 67 3.46 -5.26 13.98
C GLU A 67 3.35 -3.73 14.24
N ASN A 68 2.16 -3.15 14.09
CA ASN A 68 1.88 -1.70 14.18
C ASN A 68 2.49 -0.85 13.05
N ILE A 69 2.88 -1.50 11.94
CA ILE A 69 3.30 -0.82 10.71
C ILE A 69 2.07 -0.60 9.84
N ASP A 70 1.91 0.61 9.29
CA ASP A 70 0.76 0.92 8.42
C ASP A 70 0.69 -0.01 7.20
N LEU A 71 1.80 -0.15 6.46
CA LEU A 71 1.90 -0.99 5.27
C LEU A 71 3.27 -1.68 5.15
N LEU A 72 3.24 -2.96 4.77
CA LEU A 72 4.41 -3.70 4.29
C LEU A 72 4.18 -4.12 2.85
N ILE A 73 5.04 -3.65 1.95
CA ILE A 73 4.93 -3.89 0.52
C ILE A 73 6.05 -4.84 0.10
N HIS A 74 5.68 -6.07 -0.27
CA HIS A 74 6.63 -7.06 -0.72
C HIS A 74 6.88 -6.89 -2.21
N CYS A 75 8.14 -6.63 -2.55
CA CYS A 75 8.57 -6.25 -3.89
C CYS A 75 9.61 -7.23 -4.43
N GLU A 76 9.71 -7.27 -5.76
CA GLU A 76 10.78 -7.94 -6.48
C GLU A 76 11.34 -7.00 -7.54
N LEU A 77 12.66 -6.88 -7.60
CA LEU A 77 13.38 -6.09 -8.59
C LEU A 77 14.55 -6.93 -9.11
N SER A 78 14.56 -7.21 -10.41
CA SER A 78 15.63 -8.01 -11.06
C SER A 78 15.92 -9.33 -10.34
N GLY A 79 14.87 -10.00 -9.85
CA GLY A 79 14.95 -11.27 -9.12
C GLY A 79 15.29 -11.15 -7.63
N ALA A 80 15.71 -9.98 -7.14
CA ALA A 80 15.94 -9.72 -5.73
C ALA A 80 14.62 -9.35 -5.02
N LYS A 81 14.29 -10.09 -3.95
CA LYS A 81 13.11 -9.84 -3.12
C LYS A 81 13.46 -8.92 -1.95
N PHE A 82 12.58 -7.97 -1.66
CA PHE A 82 12.73 -7.07 -0.52
C PHE A 82 11.36 -6.55 -0.07
N THR A 83 11.32 -5.94 1.12
CA THR A 83 10.10 -5.35 1.68
C THR A 83 10.30 -3.87 1.85
N VAL A 84 9.33 -3.08 1.41
CA VAL A 84 9.25 -1.64 1.68
C VAL A 84 8.29 -1.44 2.85
N VAL A 85 8.79 -0.84 3.92
CA VAL A 85 8.02 -0.42 5.09
C VAL A 85 7.49 0.98 4.81
N VAL A 86 6.18 1.19 4.88
CA VAL A 86 5.57 2.51 4.75
C VAL A 86 4.79 2.82 6.01
N GLU A 87 5.17 3.94 6.64
CA GLU A 87 4.49 4.52 7.80
C GLU A 87 3.91 5.87 7.37
N ASN A 88 2.59 5.95 7.28
CA ASN A 88 1.91 7.12 6.76
C ASN A 88 1.64 8.13 7.87
N LYS A 89 2.42 9.22 7.90
CA LYS A 89 2.22 10.30 8.86
C LYS A 89 1.50 11.47 8.23
N VAL A 90 0.24 11.68 8.61
CA VAL A 90 -0.59 12.82 8.16
C VAL A 90 -0.63 13.95 9.19
N LYS A 91 -0.54 13.63 10.48
CA LYS A 91 -0.71 14.58 11.60
C LYS A 91 0.52 14.77 12.48
N SER A 92 1.59 14.00 12.24
CA SER A 92 2.78 14.00 13.09
C SER A 92 4.05 13.97 12.24
N ILE A 93 5.15 14.43 12.82
CA ILE A 93 6.47 14.38 12.19
C ILE A 93 7.05 12.99 12.39
N PRO A 94 7.60 12.33 11.35
CA PRO A 94 8.26 11.03 11.51
C PRO A 94 9.46 11.14 12.46
N SER A 95 9.63 10.17 13.37
CA SER A 95 10.77 10.13 14.28
C SER A 95 11.75 9.01 13.92
N ASN A 96 13.05 9.28 14.09
CA ASN A 96 14.10 8.29 13.84
C ASN A 96 13.99 7.07 14.75
N GLU A 97 13.47 7.24 15.97
CA GLU A 97 13.24 6.15 16.92
C GLU A 97 12.21 5.13 16.42
N GLN A 98 11.20 5.56 15.66
CA GLN A 98 10.23 4.64 15.05
C GLN A 98 10.88 3.81 13.93
N LEU A 99 11.71 4.45 13.10
CA LEU A 99 12.41 3.75 12.01
C LEU A 99 13.41 2.70 12.54
N ASN A 100 14.12 3.01 13.63
CA ASN A 100 15.07 2.08 14.25
C ASN A 100 14.42 0.83 14.85
N LYS A 101 13.11 0.85 15.14
CA LYS A 101 12.40 -0.34 15.63
C LYS A 101 12.10 -1.36 14.53
N TYR A 102 12.19 -0.96 13.26
CA TYR A 102 11.82 -1.77 12.10
C TYR A 102 13.04 -2.30 11.30
N ALA A 103 14.26 -1.89 11.68
CA ALA A 103 15.52 -2.31 11.06
C ALA A 103 16.08 -3.59 11.71
#